data_AF-A0A961H5P5-F1
#
_entry.id   AF-A0A961H5P5-F1
#
_cell.length_a   1.000
_cell.length_b   1.000
_cell.length_c   1.000
_cell.angle_alpha   90.00
_cell.angle_beta   90.00
_cell.angle_gamma   90.00
#
_symmetry.space_group_name_H-M   'P 1'
#
loop_
_entity.id
_entity.type
_entity.pdbx_description
1 polymer ?
#
loop_
_entity_poly.entity_id
_entity_poly.type
_entity_poly.pdbx_seq_one_letter_code
_entity_poly.pdbx_strand_id
1 'polypeptide(L)'
;MSDSVGIYLNQIGTVPLLTAAEEIELSKAIEAGADARARKEAGERSAEINRKIAAAAAAKDRFIRANLRLVVSVARRYPLPPSMELLDLVQEGNLGLEHAVDKFDWRKGKSV
;
A
#
# COMPACT_ATOMS: atom_id res chain seq x y z
N MET A 1 14.24 -19.33 -19.27
CA MET A 1 13.77 -19.24 -17.88
C MET A 1 13.52 -17.78 -17.59
N SER A 2 12.27 -17.36 -17.46
CA SER A 2 11.95 -15.98 -17.10
C SER A 2 12.37 -15.76 -15.66
N ASP A 3 13.25 -14.81 -15.41
CA ASP A 3 13.68 -14.47 -14.05
C ASP A 3 12.52 -13.73 -13.35
N SER A 4 11.68 -14.49 -12.65
CA SER A 4 10.50 -13.98 -11.93
C SER A 4 10.85 -12.88 -10.93
N VAL A 5 12.07 -12.92 -10.38
CA VAL A 5 12.61 -11.87 -9.50
C VAL A 5 12.80 -10.57 -10.27
N GLY A 6 13.45 -10.65 -11.44
CA GLY A 6 13.71 -9.49 -12.30
C GLY A 6 12.43 -8.79 -12.76
N ILE A 7 11.39 -9.55 -13.10
CA ILE A 7 10.08 -9.00 -13.48
C ILE A 7 9.43 -8.27 -12.30
N TYR A 8 9.43 -8.90 -11.11
CA TYR A 8 8.86 -8.32 -9.91
C TYR A 8 9.56 -7.01 -9.51
N LEU A 9 10.90 -7.00 -9.50
CA LEU A 9 11.70 -5.82 -9.19
C LEU A 9 11.48 -4.68 -10.19
N ASN A 10 11.35 -5.00 -11.48
CA ASN A 10 11.06 -4.00 -12.51
C ASN A 10 9.66 -3.38 -12.33
N GLN A 11 8.64 -4.21 -12.03
CA GLN A 11 7.28 -3.73 -11.80
C GLN A 11 7.19 -2.77 -10.61
N ILE A 12 7.78 -3.12 -9.47
CA ILE A 12 7.77 -2.24 -8.30
C ILE A 12 8.61 -0.98 -8.53
N GLY A 13 9.71 -1.05 -9.29
CA GLY A 13 10.62 0.08 -9.53
C GLY A 13 10.01 1.26 -10.30
N THR A 14 8.90 1.04 -11.01
CA THR A 14 8.23 2.06 -11.84
C THR A 14 7.32 3.01 -11.04
N VAL A 15 6.94 2.67 -9.81
CA VAL A 15 5.99 3.46 -9.00
C VAL A 15 6.76 4.46 -8.11
N PRO A 16 6.60 5.79 -8.24
CA PRO A 16 7.33 6.75 -7.41
C PRO A 16 7.07 6.56 -5.90
N LEU A 17 8.06 6.91 -5.06
CA LEU A 17 7.86 7.02 -3.61
C LEU A 17 6.84 8.13 -3.31
N LEU A 18 6.07 7.96 -2.23
CA LEU A 18 5.14 8.99 -1.78
C LEU A 18 5.89 10.09 -1.04
N THR A 19 5.48 11.32 -1.30
CA THR A 19 5.74 12.47 -0.43
C THR A 19 4.75 12.46 0.75
N ALA A 20 5.11 13.10 1.86
CA ALA A 20 4.22 13.24 3.02
C ALA A 20 2.85 13.86 2.65
N ALA A 21 2.81 14.78 1.68
CA ALA A 21 1.57 15.36 1.18
C ALA A 21 0.71 14.31 0.45
N GLU A 22 1.33 13.46 -0.36
CA GLU A 22 0.61 12.37 -1.05
C GLU A 22 0.12 11.30 -0.08
N GLU A 23 0.89 10.98 0.97
CA GLU A 23 0.43 10.08 2.04
C GLU A 23 -0.84 10.61 2.68
N ILE A 24 -0.87 11.90 3.04
CA ILE A 24 -2.05 12.54 3.63
C ILE A 24 -3.26 12.48 2.69
N GLU A 25 -3.09 12.80 1.41
CA GLU A 25 -4.19 12.77 0.44
C GLU A 25 -4.74 11.36 0.22
N LEU A 26 -3.85 10.36 0.13
CA LEU A 26 -4.28 8.96 0.00
C LEU A 26 -5.00 8.49 1.27
N SER A 27 -4.52 8.84 2.46
CA SER A 27 -5.19 8.49 3.71
C SER A 27 -6.58 9.13 3.83
N LYS A 28 -6.75 10.40 3.45
CA LYS A 28 -8.08 11.05 3.40
C LYS A 28 -9.03 10.32 2.44
N ALA A 29 -8.54 9.91 1.28
CA ALA A 29 -9.35 9.18 0.31
C ALA A 29 -9.78 7.81 0.85
N ILE A 30 -8.89 7.09 1.54
CA ILE A 30 -9.18 5.81 2.20
C ILE A 30 -10.26 6.00 3.28
N GLU A 31 -10.12 7.00 4.14
CA GLU A 31 -11.09 7.32 5.20
C GLU A 31 -12.47 7.67 4.61
N ALA A 32 -12.51 8.54 3.59
CA ALA A 32 -13.76 8.90 2.91
C ALA A 32 -14.45 7.69 2.26
N GLY A 33 -13.68 6.70 1.79
CA GLY A 33 -14.24 5.45 1.29
C GLY A 33 -14.78 4.53 2.37
N ALA A 34 -14.17 4.50 3.56
CA ALA A 34 -14.68 3.75 4.71
C ALA A 34 -16.04 4.29 5.16
N ASP A 35 -16.15 5.62 5.32
CA ASP A 35 -17.42 6.30 5.60
C ASP A 35 -18.47 6.01 4.52
N ALA A 36 -18.06 6.04 3.24
CA ALA A 36 -18.96 5.73 2.13
C ALA A 36 -19.44 4.26 2.15
N ARG A 37 -18.60 3.30 2.56
CA ARG A 37 -19.04 1.90 2.75
C ARG A 37 -20.05 1.78 3.87
N ALA A 38 -19.80 2.39 5.03
CA ALA A 38 -20.73 2.38 6.15
C ALA A 38 -22.10 2.97 5.77
N ARG A 39 -22.12 4.09 5.04
CA ARG A 39 -23.35 4.69 4.49
C ARG A 39 -24.06 3.77 3.50
N LYS A 40 -23.30 3.08 2.64
CA LYS A 40 -23.83 2.09 1.68
C LYS A 40 -24.50 0.91 2.39
N GLU A 41 -23.89 0.44 3.47
CA GLU A 41 -24.42 -0.64 4.32
C GLU A 41 -25.66 -0.20 5.09
N ALA A 42 -25.74 1.07 5.50
CA ALA A 42 -26.93 1.70 6.07
C ALA A 42 -28.07 1.91 5.04
N GLY A 43 -27.87 1.52 3.78
CA GLY A 43 -28.90 1.56 2.73
C GLY A 43 -28.83 2.78 1.82
N GLU A 44 -27.92 3.73 2.05
CA GLU A 44 -27.74 4.86 1.14
C GLU A 44 -27.13 4.41 -0.19
N ARG A 45 -27.75 4.78 -1.31
CA ARG A 45 -27.25 4.47 -2.64
C ARG A 45 -27.12 5.75 -3.45
N SER A 46 -25.88 6.14 -3.72
CA SER A 46 -25.58 7.26 -4.60
C SER A 46 -24.35 6.98 -5.46
N ALA A 47 -24.28 7.64 -6.62
CA ALA A 47 -23.11 7.61 -7.47
C ALA A 47 -21.87 8.21 -6.77
N GLU A 48 -22.07 9.13 -5.81
CA GLU A 48 -20.99 9.67 -5.00
C GLU A 48 -20.40 8.64 -4.04
N ILE A 49 -21.25 7.86 -3.35
CA ILE A 49 -20.82 6.77 -2.46
C ILE A 49 -19.95 5.77 -3.23
N ASN A 50 -20.42 5.31 -4.40
CA ASN A 50 -19.65 4.35 -5.19
C ASN A 50 -18.33 4.96 -5.70
N ARG A 51 -18.30 6.25 -6.06
CA ARG A 51 -17.07 6.96 -6.43
C ARG A 51 -16.06 7.03 -5.28
N LYS A 52 -16.51 7.37 -4.08
CA LYS A 52 -15.65 7.41 -2.87
C LYS A 52 -15.07 6.04 -2.53
N ILE A 53 -15.87 4.98 -2.65
CA ILE A 53 -15.41 3.59 -2.44
C ILE A 53 -14.34 3.20 -3.47
N ALA A 54 -14.54 3.52 -4.75
CA ALA A 54 -13.57 3.24 -5.80
C ALA A 54 -12.28 4.04 -5.63
N ALA A 55 -12.39 5.33 -5.30
CA ALA A 55 -11.25 6.20 -5.03
C ALA A 55 -10.40 5.69 -3.85
N ALA A 56 -11.05 5.22 -2.78
CA ALA A 56 -10.36 4.61 -1.65
C ALA A 56 -9.62 3.32 -2.01
N ALA A 57 -10.21 2.47 -2.86
CA ALA A 57 -9.54 1.26 -3.33
C ALA A 57 -8.28 1.59 -4.15
N ALA A 58 -8.37 2.57 -5.06
CA ALA A 58 -7.22 3.05 -5.83
C ALA A 58 -6.15 3.69 -4.93
N ALA A 59 -6.57 4.45 -3.91
CA ALA A 59 -5.67 5.06 -2.95
C ALA A 59 -4.91 4.02 -2.13
N LYS A 60 -5.59 2.95 -1.67
CA LYS A 60 -4.96 1.84 -0.94
C LYS A 60 -3.93 1.11 -1.82
N ASP A 61 -4.27 0.80 -3.08
CA ASP A 61 -3.34 0.15 -4.02
C ASP A 61 -2.09 1.02 -4.26
N ARG A 62 -2.26 2.33 -4.48
CA ARG A 62 -1.14 3.26 -4.62
C ARG A 62 -0.27 3.32 -3.37
N PHE A 63 -0.90 3.37 -2.19
CA PHE A 63 -0.19 3.43 -0.91
C PHE A 63 0.66 2.17 -0.70
N ILE A 64 0.10 0.99 -0.95
CA ILE A 64 0.82 -0.28 -0.86
C ILE A 64 1.98 -0.27 -1.86
N ARG A 65 1.75 -0.03 -3.15
CA ARG A 65 2.79 -0.11 -4.19
C ARG A 65 4.00 0.80 -3.94
N ALA A 66 3.76 2.02 -3.47
CA ALA A 66 4.86 2.93 -3.17
C ALA A 66 5.70 2.45 -1.97
N ASN A 67 5.07 1.79 -1.00
CA ASN A 67 5.75 1.21 0.16
C ASN A 67 6.39 -0.16 -0.13
N LEU A 68 5.93 -0.92 -1.15
CA LEU A 68 6.63 -2.14 -1.60
C LEU A 68 8.08 -1.82 -2.05
N ARG A 69 8.31 -0.66 -2.69
CA ARG A 69 9.67 -0.20 -3.01
C ARG A 69 10.48 0.11 -1.76
N LEU A 70 9.87 0.68 -0.72
CA LEU A 70 10.54 0.92 0.55
C LEU A 70 10.99 -0.41 1.14
N VAL A 71 10.11 -1.41 1.22
CA VAL A 71 10.42 -2.77 1.68
C VAL A 71 11.63 -3.33 0.94
N VAL A 72 11.65 -3.28 -0.40
CA VAL A 72 12.80 -3.77 -1.18
C VAL A 72 14.06 -2.93 -0.96
N SER A 73 13.94 -1.61 -0.90
CA SER A 73 15.10 -0.72 -0.67
C SER A 73 15.73 -0.93 0.71
N VAL A 74 14.92 -1.29 1.72
CA VAL A 74 15.33 -1.60 3.08
C VAL A 74 15.87 -3.03 3.15
N ALA A 75 15.18 -4.00 2.56
CA ALA A 75 15.60 -5.41 2.51
C ALA A 75 16.98 -5.58 1.86
N ARG A 76 17.30 -4.81 0.81
CA ARG A 76 18.64 -4.81 0.18
C ARG A 76 19.77 -4.33 1.11
N ARG A 77 19.46 -3.70 2.24
CA ARG A 77 20.46 -3.26 3.24
C ARG A 77 20.75 -4.31 4.31
N TYR A 78 19.95 -5.38 4.38
CA TYR A 78 20.15 -6.45 5.36
C TYR A 78 20.97 -7.60 4.75
N PRO A 79 21.99 -8.12 5.47
CA PRO A 79 22.66 -9.34 5.06
C PRO A 79 21.67 -10.51 5.19
N LEU A 80 21.34 -11.13 4.06
CA LEU A 80 20.46 -12.30 4.03
C LEU A 80 21.24 -13.57 4.41
N PRO A 81 20.66 -14.46 5.25
CA PRO A 81 21.19 -15.80 5.46
C PRO A 81 21.30 -16.57 4.14
N PRO A 82 22.25 -17.51 4.00
CA PRO A 82 22.40 -18.32 2.78
C PRO A 82 21.17 -19.13 2.38
N SER A 83 20.25 -19.36 3.32
CA SER A 83 19.04 -20.16 3.17
C SER A 83 17.78 -19.34 2.89
N MET A 84 17.87 -18.00 2.79
CA MET A 84 16.72 -17.12 2.62
C MET A 84 16.82 -16.35 1.30
N GLU A 85 15.79 -16.45 0.46
CA GLU A 85 15.75 -15.67 -0.78
C GLU A 85 15.20 -14.27 -0.51
N LEU A 86 15.67 -13.28 -1.27
CA LEU A 86 15.18 -11.90 -1.17
C LEU A 86 13.65 -11.83 -1.31
N LEU A 87 13.07 -12.68 -2.18
CA LEU A 87 11.63 -12.75 -2.38
C LEU A 87 10.88 -13.19 -1.12
N ASP A 88 11.42 -14.08 -0.30
CA ASP A 88 10.75 -14.51 0.95
C ASP A 88 10.63 -13.33 1.93
N LEU A 89 11.71 -12.56 2.07
CA LEU A 89 11.73 -11.36 2.91
C LEU A 89 10.80 -10.26 2.37
N VAL A 90 10.74 -10.11 1.05
CA VAL A 90 9.81 -9.17 0.42
C VAL A 90 8.37 -9.58 0.66
N GLN A 91 8.04 -10.87 0.53
CA GLN A 91 6.68 -11.36 0.73
C GLN A 91 6.20 -11.17 2.18
N GLU A 92 7.05 -11.48 3.16
CA GLU A 92 6.80 -11.17 4.58
C GLU A 92 6.59 -9.66 4.80
N GLY A 93 7.45 -8.83 4.20
CA GLY A 93 7.31 -7.37 4.27
C GLY A 93 6.03 -6.84 3.62
N ASN A 94 5.58 -7.44 2.52
CA ASN A 94 4.35 -7.08 1.82
C ASN A 94 3.11 -7.38 2.67
N LEU A 95 3.09 -8.56 3.32
CA LEU A 95 2.03 -8.94 4.25
C LEU A 95 1.99 -8.00 5.46
N GLY A 96 3.15 -7.67 6.04
CA GLY A 96 3.24 -6.70 7.13
C GLY A 96 2.75 -5.30 6.71
N LEU A 97 3.10 -4.87 5.51
CA LEU A 97 2.69 -3.58 4.95
C LEU A 97 1.18 -3.51 4.73
N GLU A 98 0.57 -4.54 4.16
CA GLU A 98 -0.89 -4.56 3.94
C GLU A 98 -1.65 -4.40 5.27
N HIS A 99 -1.24 -5.14 6.31
CA HIS A 99 -1.81 -5.02 7.65
C HIS A 99 -1.53 -3.65 8.30
N ALA A 100 -0.37 -3.06 8.03
CA ALA A 100 -0.03 -1.73 8.54
C ALA A 100 -0.89 -0.65 7.89
N VAL A 101 -1.14 -0.73 6.59
CA VAL A 101 -2.03 0.19 5.85
C VAL A 101 -3.47 0.09 6.37
N ASP A 102 -3.96 -1.10 6.70
CA ASP A 102 -5.28 -1.28 7.29
C ASP A 102 -5.42 -0.69 8.70
N LYS A 103 -4.32 -0.51 9.42
CA LYS A 103 -4.28 0.09 10.77
C LYS A 103 -3.72 1.52 10.78
N PHE A 104 -3.37 2.07 9.61
CA PHE A 104 -2.66 3.33 9.51
C PHE A 104 -3.59 4.49 9.87
N ASP A 105 -3.24 5.20 10.95
CA ASP A 105 -3.90 6.41 11.39
C ASP A 105 -3.04 7.62 11.02
N TRP A 106 -3.38 8.28 9.92
CA TRP A 106 -2.65 9.43 9.40
C TRP A 106 -2.66 10.63 10.36
N ARG A 107 -3.61 10.69 11.31
CA ARG A 107 -3.69 11.76 12.33
C ARG A 107 -2.68 11.56 13.46
N LYS A 108 -2.11 10.36 13.60
CA LYS A 108 -1.10 10.05 14.62
C LYS A 108 0.34 10.38 14.20
N GLY A 109 0.54 10.96 13.02
CA GLY A 109 1.80 11.62 12.66
C GLY A 109 3.04 10.72 12.70
N LYS A 110 2.91 9.42 12.40
CA LYS A 110 4.07 8.57 12.14
C LYS A 110 4.11 8.22 10.67
N SER A 111 4.85 9.02 9.90
CA SER A 111 5.41 8.53 8.64
C SER A 111 6.13 7.22 8.94
N VAL A 112 5.81 6.21 8.13
CA VAL A 112 6.53 4.93 8.08
C VAL A 112 7.98 5.14 7.65
#